data_AF-A0AA42AQ29-F1
#
_entry.id   AF-A0AA42AQ29-F1
#
_cell.length_a   1.000
_cell.length_b   1.000
_cell.length_c   1.000
_cell.angle_alpha   90.00
_cell.angle_beta   90.00
_cell.angle_gamma   90.00
#
_symmetry.space_group_name_H-M   'P 1'
#
loop_
_entity.id
_entity.type
_entity.pdbx_description
1 polymer ?
#
loop_
_entity_poly.entity_id
_entity_poly.type
_entity_poly.pdbx_seq_one_letter_code
_entity_poly.pdbx_strand_id
1 'polypeptide(L)'
;MASKKIHLFRQSAVEAGTPGRYYLNPSEKLMSKTPDWSAVEHEDCIETRTNRAALKDIPIAGKRYNNQVYGDSENKDDDYSYIMNTDFLYVNRIKAEMKDGVSRNFIPKIKIEENKKKKEQQQEEPEEE
;
A
#
# COMPACT_ATOMS: atom_id res chain seq x y z
N MET A 1 -4.71 5.32 -25.47
CA MET A 1 -5.55 5.50 -24.27
C MET A 1 -4.72 5.12 -23.06
N ALA A 2 -4.04 6.09 -22.44
CA ALA A 2 -3.01 5.82 -21.44
C ALA A 2 -3.60 5.33 -20.11
N SER A 3 -2.91 4.35 -19.53
CA SER A 3 -3.02 3.70 -18.22
C SER A 3 -3.29 4.65 -17.03
N LYS A 4 -4.47 5.26 -16.96
CA LYS A 4 -4.83 6.22 -15.90
C LYS A 4 -4.93 5.61 -14.49
N LYS A 5 -4.86 4.28 -14.35
CA LYS A 5 -5.12 3.57 -13.08
C LYS A 5 -3.86 3.10 -12.34
N ILE A 6 -2.74 2.85 -13.03
CA ILE A 6 -1.47 2.43 -12.41
C ILE A 6 -0.68 3.63 -11.84
N HIS A 7 -1.07 4.86 -12.21
CA HIS A 7 -0.41 6.09 -11.78
C HIS A 7 -0.77 6.59 -10.38
N LEU A 8 -1.79 6.02 -9.72
CA LEU A 8 -2.33 6.55 -8.46
C LEU A 8 -1.35 6.59 -7.27
N PHE A 9 -0.25 5.84 -7.30
CA PHE A 9 0.72 5.78 -6.19
C PHE A 9 2.18 6.08 -6.60
N ARG A 10 2.39 6.50 -7.84
CA ARG A 10 3.73 6.75 -8.41
C ARG A 10 4.16 8.21 -8.27
N GLN A 11 3.20 9.14 -8.20
CA GLN A 11 3.46 10.58 -8.25
C GLN A 11 3.97 11.14 -6.90
N SER A 12 3.42 10.69 -5.77
CA SER A 12 3.78 11.17 -4.42
C SER A 12 5.09 10.57 -3.88
N ALA A 13 5.52 9.40 -4.39
CA ALA A 13 6.84 8.82 -4.06
C ALA A 13 7.99 9.56 -4.76
N VAL A 14 7.69 10.23 -5.88
CA VAL A 14 8.63 11.14 -6.57
C VAL A 14 8.83 12.40 -5.71
N GLU A 15 7.78 12.95 -5.10
CA GLU A 15 7.89 14.08 -4.15
C GLU A 15 8.64 13.69 -2.86
N ALA A 16 8.54 12.43 -2.42
CA ALA A 16 9.33 11.90 -1.30
C ALA A 16 10.82 11.64 -1.64
N GLY A 17 11.29 12.03 -2.84
CA GLY A 17 12.69 11.96 -3.25
C GLY A 17 13.15 10.59 -3.78
N THR A 18 12.23 9.66 -4.03
CA THR A 18 12.54 8.31 -4.54
C THR A 18 11.68 7.97 -5.76
N PRO A 19 11.99 8.54 -6.94
CA PRO A 19 11.27 8.24 -8.16
C PRO A 19 11.29 6.73 -8.47
N GLY A 20 10.11 6.15 -8.68
CA GLY A 20 9.94 4.75 -9.08
C GLY A 20 9.47 3.77 -8.00
N ARG A 21 9.37 4.20 -6.74
CA ARG A 21 8.75 3.40 -5.67
C ARG A 21 7.25 3.72 -5.54
N TYR A 22 6.47 2.78 -5.01
CA TYR A 22 5.02 2.93 -4.84
C TYR A 22 4.67 2.79 -3.36
N TYR A 23 3.72 3.57 -2.84
CA TYR A 23 3.15 3.31 -1.52
C TYR A 23 2.36 1.99 -1.51
N LEU A 24 1.52 1.81 -2.53
CA LEU A 24 0.59 0.69 -2.64
C LEU A 24 0.53 0.23 -4.10
N ASN A 25 0.51 -1.09 -4.31
CA ASN A 25 0.54 -1.71 -5.62
C ASN A 25 -0.51 -2.83 -5.73
N PRO A 26 -1.72 -2.51 -6.24
CA PRO A 26 -2.79 -3.48 -6.40
C PRO A 26 -2.53 -4.43 -7.57
N SER A 27 -2.97 -5.70 -7.45
CA SER A 27 -2.93 -6.66 -8.54
C SER A 27 -3.91 -6.27 -9.65
N GLU A 28 -3.68 -6.73 -10.87
CA GLU A 28 -4.60 -6.48 -11.99
C GLU A 28 -6.01 -7.02 -11.69
N LYS A 29 -6.09 -8.19 -11.04
CA LYS A 29 -7.35 -8.81 -10.64
C LYS A 29 -8.09 -7.97 -9.61
N LEU A 30 -7.39 -7.35 -8.66
CA LEU A 30 -8.00 -6.40 -7.73
C LEU A 30 -8.46 -5.13 -8.46
N MET A 31 -7.64 -4.62 -9.38
CA MET A 31 -7.97 -3.45 -10.20
C MET A 31 -9.21 -3.66 -11.09
N SER A 32 -9.49 -4.91 -11.49
CA SER A 32 -10.73 -5.27 -12.19
C SER A 32 -12.01 -5.04 -11.36
N LYS A 33 -11.87 -4.83 -10.05
CA LYS A 33 -12.97 -4.55 -9.10
C LYS A 33 -13.06 -3.07 -8.69
N THR A 34 -12.63 -2.15 -9.55
CA THR A 34 -12.59 -0.72 -9.23
C THR A 34 -13.92 -0.02 -8.82
N PRO A 35 -15.15 -0.56 -9.02
CA PRO A 35 -16.32 0.00 -8.33
C PRO A 35 -16.46 -0.47 -6.87
N ASP A 36 -15.90 -1.64 -6.54
CA ASP A 36 -16.08 -2.31 -5.24
C ASP A 36 -14.82 -2.22 -4.37
N TRP A 37 -13.68 -1.89 -4.96
CA TRP A 37 -12.42 -1.59 -4.29
C TRP A 37 -11.86 -0.27 -4.83
N SER A 38 -11.36 0.56 -3.93
CA SER A 38 -10.62 1.77 -4.29
C SER A 38 -9.59 2.12 -3.24
N ALA A 39 -8.66 2.99 -3.60
CA ALA A 39 -7.69 3.55 -2.68
C ALA A 39 -7.53 5.04 -2.95
N VAL A 40 -7.45 5.82 -1.88
CA VAL A 40 -7.39 7.28 -1.88
C VAL A 40 -6.19 7.68 -1.02
N GLU A 41 -5.35 8.55 -1.57
CA GLU A 41 -4.25 9.14 -0.83
C GLU A 41 -4.72 10.38 -0.07
N HIS A 42 -4.42 10.42 1.22
CA HIS A 42 -4.56 11.59 2.10
C HIS A 42 -3.17 12.11 2.47
N GLU A 43 -3.09 13.26 3.13
CA GLU A 43 -1.79 13.86 3.53
C GLU A 43 -0.97 12.91 4.41
N ASP A 44 -1.61 12.30 5.41
CA ASP A 44 -0.98 11.49 6.46
C ASP A 44 -1.16 9.97 6.29
N CYS A 45 -2.03 9.52 5.40
CA CYS A 45 -2.36 8.11 5.23
C CYS A 45 -2.83 7.74 3.81
N ILE A 46 -2.90 6.44 3.53
CA ILE A 46 -3.62 5.86 2.39
C ILE A 46 -4.89 5.21 2.93
N GLU A 47 -6.05 5.62 2.44
CA GLU A 47 -7.32 4.97 2.72
C GLU A 47 -7.63 3.95 1.63
N THR A 48 -7.84 2.69 2.01
CA THR A 48 -8.40 1.68 1.11
C THR A 48 -9.87 1.46 1.46
N ARG A 49 -10.74 1.37 0.44
CA ARG A 49 -12.17 1.11 0.59
C ARG A 49 -12.52 -0.19 -0.10
N THR A 50 -13.39 -0.97 0.52
CA THR A 50 -13.82 -2.27 0.01
C THR A 50 -15.28 -2.51 0.35
N ASN A 51 -16.14 -2.60 -0.67
CA ASN A 51 -17.52 -3.03 -0.52
C ASN A 51 -17.58 -4.55 -0.46
N ARG A 52 -17.67 -5.11 0.75
CA ARG A 52 -17.65 -6.58 0.94
C ARG A 52 -18.87 -7.26 0.32
N ALA A 53 -20.03 -6.62 0.39
CA ALA A 53 -21.26 -7.15 -0.18
C ALA A 53 -21.16 -7.27 -1.70
N ALA A 54 -20.63 -6.23 -2.38
CA ALA A 54 -20.46 -6.26 -3.83
C ALA A 54 -19.38 -7.25 -4.28
N LEU A 55 -18.37 -7.47 -3.44
CA LEU A 55 -17.33 -8.48 -3.66
C LEU A 55 -17.76 -9.90 -3.32
N LYS A 56 -18.98 -10.16 -2.84
CA LYS A 56 -19.47 -11.49 -2.45
C LYS A 56 -18.50 -12.21 -1.51
N ASP A 57 -17.98 -11.49 -0.51
CA ASP A 57 -17.02 -11.99 0.48
C ASP A 57 -15.69 -12.52 -0.09
N ILE A 58 -15.33 -12.14 -1.31
CA ILE A 58 -13.98 -12.38 -1.85
C ILE A 58 -12.95 -11.73 -0.90
N PRO A 59 -12.01 -12.51 -0.34
CA PRO A 59 -10.97 -11.95 0.52
C PRO A 59 -10.00 -11.11 -0.30
N ILE A 60 -9.71 -9.90 0.19
CA ILE A 60 -8.63 -9.06 -0.35
C ILE A 60 -7.42 -9.16 0.58
N ALA A 61 -6.27 -9.55 0.04
CA ALA A 61 -5.04 -9.68 0.79
C ALA A 61 -4.20 -8.38 0.73
N GLY A 62 -3.92 -7.78 1.89
CA GLY A 62 -2.90 -6.74 2.01
C GLY A 62 -1.54 -7.37 2.32
N LYS A 63 -0.63 -7.39 1.37
CA LYS A 63 0.72 -7.94 1.52
C LYS A 63 1.71 -6.86 1.91
N ARG A 64 2.66 -7.19 2.77
CA ARG A 64 3.74 -6.30 3.20
C ARG A 64 4.99 -6.63 2.39
N TYR A 65 5.68 -5.62 1.87
CA TYR A 65 6.96 -5.81 1.20
C TYR A 65 7.95 -4.78 1.72
N ASN A 66 9.02 -5.27 2.34
CA ASN A 66 10.16 -4.46 2.77
C ASN A 66 11.16 -4.38 1.63
N ASN A 67 11.88 -3.26 1.50
CA ASN A 67 13.02 -3.13 0.58
C ASN A 67 12.69 -3.37 -0.90
N GLN A 68 11.69 -2.65 -1.45
CA GLN A 68 11.45 -2.69 -2.89
C GLN A 68 12.68 -2.21 -3.67
N VAL A 69 13.29 -3.12 -4.42
CA VAL A 69 14.30 -2.79 -5.43
C VAL A 69 13.60 -2.20 -6.65
N TYR A 70 14.23 -1.25 -7.33
CA TYR A 70 13.70 -0.66 -8.55
C TYR A 70 13.51 -1.76 -9.61
N GLY A 71 12.25 -2.08 -9.97
CA GLY A 71 11.90 -3.17 -10.87
C GLY A 71 11.04 -4.28 -10.26
N ASP A 72 11.08 -4.46 -8.92
CA ASP A 72 10.24 -5.44 -8.19
C ASP A 72 8.81 -4.93 -7.91
N SER A 73 8.44 -3.83 -8.56
CA SER A 73 7.20 -3.12 -8.28
C SER A 73 5.98 -3.69 -8.98
N GLU A 74 6.07 -4.85 -9.64
CA GLU A 74 4.89 -5.48 -10.25
C GLU A 74 4.27 -6.46 -9.27
N ASN A 75 2.99 -6.26 -8.97
CA ASN A 75 2.23 -7.24 -8.21
C ASN A 75 1.83 -8.35 -9.19
N LYS A 76 2.62 -9.42 -9.21
CA LYS A 76 2.40 -10.61 -10.05
C LYS A 76 1.43 -11.61 -9.41
N ASP A 77 0.75 -11.22 -8.34
CA ASP A 77 -0.27 -12.10 -7.74
C ASP A 77 -1.49 -12.22 -8.65
N ASP A 78 -1.90 -13.46 -8.87
CA ASP A 78 -3.16 -13.80 -9.55
C ASP A 78 -4.39 -13.70 -8.63
N ASP A 79 -4.21 -13.18 -7.41
CA ASP A 79 -5.26 -13.02 -6.40
C ASP A 79 -5.73 -11.58 -6.27
N TYR A 80 -6.83 -11.37 -5.54
CA TYR A 80 -7.30 -10.04 -5.15
C TYR A 80 -6.39 -9.49 -4.05
N SER A 81 -5.26 -8.89 -4.42
CA SER A 81 -4.25 -8.43 -3.47
C SER A 81 -3.73 -7.04 -3.77
N TYR A 82 -3.10 -6.43 -2.78
CA TYR A 82 -2.24 -5.27 -2.97
C TYR A 82 -1.00 -5.38 -2.11
N ILE A 83 0.12 -4.88 -2.64
CA ILE A 83 1.41 -4.84 -1.94
C ILE A 83 1.60 -3.45 -1.35
N MET A 84 1.90 -3.39 -0.06
CA MET A 84 2.23 -2.16 0.68
C MET A 84 3.74 -2.06 0.84
N ASN A 85 4.29 -0.90 0.50
CA ASN A 85 5.70 -0.59 0.71
C ASN A 85 5.90 -0.04 2.13
N THR A 86 6.53 -0.84 2.98
CA THR A 86 6.75 -0.53 4.40
C THR A 86 7.90 0.45 4.63
N ASP A 87 8.66 0.82 3.59
CA ASP A 87 9.64 1.91 3.64
C ASP A 87 8.93 3.27 3.78
N PHE A 88 7.65 3.33 3.39
CA PHE A 88 6.83 4.54 3.41
C PHE A 88 5.55 4.42 4.23
N LEU A 89 5.13 3.20 4.59
CA LEU A 89 3.87 2.95 5.30
C LEU A 89 4.08 2.26 6.65
N TYR A 90 3.41 2.75 7.69
CA TYR A 90 3.31 2.11 9.00
C TYR A 90 2.22 1.04 9.01
N VAL A 91 2.48 -0.10 8.38
CA VAL A 91 1.52 -1.22 8.29
C VAL A 91 1.08 -1.80 9.63
N ASN A 92 1.89 -1.63 10.69
CA ASN A 92 1.53 -2.07 12.04
C ASN A 92 0.56 -1.11 12.76
N ARG A 93 0.27 0.06 12.17
CA ARG A 93 -0.65 1.07 12.71
C ARG A 93 -1.91 1.23 11.86
N ILE A 94 -2.23 0.23 11.03
CA ILE A 94 -3.44 0.26 10.21
C ILE A 94 -4.66 0.30 11.12
N LYS A 95 -5.54 1.26 10.88
CA LYS A 95 -6.87 1.32 11.50
C LYS A 95 -7.90 0.83 10.51
N ALA A 96 -8.76 -0.10 10.94
CA ALA A 96 -9.84 -0.62 10.13
C ALA A 96 -11.19 -0.17 10.71
N GLU A 97 -12.06 0.30 9.83
CA GLU A 97 -13.44 0.65 10.14
C GLU A 97 -14.37 -0.12 9.21
N MET A 98 -15.52 -0.55 9.72
CA MET A 98 -16.58 -1.15 8.92
C MET A 98 -17.85 -0.34 9.11
N LYS A 99 -18.39 0.20 8.02
CA LYS A 99 -19.63 0.98 8.02
C LYS A 99 -20.43 0.69 6.76
N ASP A 100 -21.71 0.37 6.92
CA ASP A 100 -22.66 0.13 5.80
C ASP A 100 -22.17 -0.92 4.78
N GLY A 101 -21.55 -2.01 5.26
CA GLY A 101 -20.99 -3.06 4.40
C GLY A 101 -19.68 -2.70 3.67
N VAL A 102 -19.17 -1.49 3.91
CA VAL A 102 -17.90 -1.00 3.37
C VAL A 102 -16.83 -1.07 4.46
N SER A 103 -15.77 -1.82 4.18
CA SER A 103 -14.53 -1.80 4.96
C SER A 103 -13.69 -0.62 4.50
N ARG A 104 -13.16 0.15 5.46
CA ARG A 104 -12.17 1.21 5.23
C ARG A 104 -10.93 0.87 6.04
N ASN A 105 -9.77 0.86 5.41
CA ASN A 105 -8.50 0.73 6.13
C ASN A 105 -7.67 1.99 5.90
N PHE A 106 -7.21 2.61 6.99
CA PHE A 106 -6.33 3.76 6.98
C PHE A 106 -4.92 3.28 7.27
N ILE A 107 -4.02 3.43 6.29
CA ILE A 107 -2.63 2.98 6.33
C ILE A 107 -1.74 4.21 6.49
N PRO A 108 -1.19 4.48 7.68
CA PRO A 108 -0.45 5.72 7.91
C PRO A 108 0.85 5.78 7.10
N LYS A 109 1.20 6.97 6.62
CA LYS A 109 2.50 7.26 6.00
C LYS A 109 3.57 7.48 7.08
N ILE A 110 4.79 7.06 6.80
CA ILE A 110 5.95 7.34 7.64
C ILE A 110 6.39 8.78 7.35
N LYS A 111 6.44 9.64 8.37
CA LYS A 111 7.02 10.98 8.21
C LYS A 111 8.53 10.86 7.96
N ILE A 112 9.08 11.74 7.10
CA ILE A 112 10.50 11.71 6.70
C ILE A 112 11.44 11.69 7.93
N GLU A 113 11.07 12.39 9.01
CA GLU A 113 11.83 12.43 10.27
C GLU A 113 11.83 11.08 11.02
N GLU A 114 10.71 10.35 11.01
CA GLU A 114 10.61 9.03 11.63
C GLU A 114 11.34 7.95 10.81
N ASN A 115 11.42 8.13 9.48
CA ASN A 115 12.10 7.19 8.60
C ASN A 115 13.63 7.16 8.82
N LYS A 116 14.23 8.29 9.23
CA LYS A 116 15.66 8.36 9.60
C LYS A 116 15.94 7.50 10.85
N LYS A 117 15.12 7.64 11.89
CA LYS A 117 15.24 6.82 13.12
C LYS A 117 15.01 5.33 12.87
N LYS A 118 14.07 4.97 12.00
CA LYS A 118 13.81 3.57 11.66
C LYS A 118 15.00 2.91 10.95
N LYS A 119 15.69 3.65 10.07
CA LYS A 119 16.90 3.14 9.38
C LYS A 119 18.09 3.00 10.33
N GLU A 120 18.23 3.89 11.30
CA GLU A 120 19.26 3.78 12.35
C GLU A 120 19.03 2.55 13.23
N GLN A 121 17.78 2.28 13.64
CA GLN A 121 17.45 1.11 14.47
C GLN A 121 17.59 -0.24 13.75
N GLN A 122 17.37 -0.29 12.42
CA GLN A 122 17.61 -1.50 11.63
C GLN A 122 19.09 -1.77 11.35
N GLN A 123 19.97 -0.80 11.61
CA GLN A 123 21.42 -0.95 11.49
C GLN A 123 22.08 -1.42 12.79
N GLU A 124 21.33 -1.42 13.90
CA GLU A 124 21.82 -1.77 15.24
C GLU A 124 21.38 -3.16 15.74
N GLU A 125 20.50 -3.89 15.03
CA GLU A 125 20.26 -5.31 15.33
C GLU A 125 21.40 -6.15 14.74
N PRO A 126 22.28 -6.78 15.55
CA PRO A 126 23.25 -7.73 15.04
C PRO A 126 22.50 -8.98 14.56
N GLU A 127 22.95 -9.56 13.45
CA GLU A 127 22.64 -10.94 13.10
C GLU A 127 23.07 -11.84 14.28
N GLU A 128 22.12 -12.26 15.11
CA GLU A 128 22.37 -13.37 16.04
C GLU A 128 22.45 -14.66 15.23
N GLU A 129 23.65 -15.26 15.26
CA GLU A 129 24.06 -16.56 14.68
C GLU A 129 23.14 -17.74 15.02
#